data_AF-A0A1F9AD59-F1
#
_entry.id   AF-A0A1F9AD59-F1
#
_cell.length_a   1.000
_cell.length_b   1.000
_cell.length_c   1.000
_cell.angle_alpha   90.00
_cell.angle_beta   90.00
_cell.angle_gamma   90.00
#
_symmetry.space_group_name_H-M   'P 1'
#
loop_
_entity.id
_entity.type
_entity.pdbx_description
1 polymer ?
#
loop_
_entity_poly.entity_id
_entity_poly.type
_entity_poly.pdbx_seq_one_letter_code
_entity_poly.pdbx_strand_id
1 'polypeptide(L)'
;MVALITKLLEETGRSDPIIIGGCALSYYSREIYFTADIDLAYADREGLDSVLKNIGFERSGRYWVNEGLKVVLEAPASVLAGEDSPVEIVEMGEGLRCRIIGIEDLVIDRLNACKHWKSEIDCEMVELLAKKYFNELDWSYLEEKAARPENDSLSEIQELKNGVKP
;
A
#
# COMPACT_ATOMS: atom_id res chain seq x y z
N MET A 1 9.84 -10.78 0.75
CA MET A 1 8.69 -11.70 0.88
C MET A 1 7.73 -11.56 -0.30
N VAL A 2 7.10 -10.40 -0.52
CA VAL A 2 6.07 -10.25 -1.57
C VAL A 2 6.59 -10.58 -2.97
N ALA A 3 7.81 -10.17 -3.34
CA ALA A 3 8.35 -10.52 -4.66
C ALA A 3 8.48 -12.04 -4.90
N LEU A 4 8.74 -12.83 -3.85
CA LEU A 4 8.70 -14.29 -3.93
C LEU A 4 7.27 -14.80 -4.13
N ILE A 5 6.31 -14.23 -3.40
CA ILE A 5 4.88 -14.56 -3.56
C ILE A 5 4.41 -14.26 -4.99
N THR A 6 4.78 -13.11 -5.54
CA THR A 6 4.51 -12.73 -6.94
C THR A 6 5.04 -13.79 -7.90
N LYS A 7 6.33 -14.15 -7.78
CA LYS A 7 6.94 -15.18 -8.63
C LYS A 7 6.21 -16.52 -8.55
N LEU A 8 5.87 -16.98 -7.35
CA LEU A 8 5.16 -18.24 -7.15
C LEU A 8 3.74 -18.22 -7.72
N LEU A 9 3.06 -17.06 -7.68
CA LEU A 9 1.75 -16.89 -8.34
C LEU A 9 1.90 -16.94 -9.87
N GLU A 10 2.86 -16.21 -10.42
CA GLU A 10 3.16 -16.20 -11.87
C GLU A 10 3.49 -17.60 -12.40
N GLU A 11 4.29 -18.39 -11.66
CA GLU A 11 4.62 -19.79 -12.00
C GLU A 11 3.38 -20.70 -12.10
N THR A 12 2.27 -20.30 -11.47
CA THR A 12 0.98 -21.00 -11.54
C THR A 12 -0.02 -20.36 -12.51
N GLY A 13 0.43 -19.39 -13.32
CA GLY A 13 -0.39 -18.68 -14.30
C GLY A 13 -1.34 -17.63 -13.69
N ARG A 14 -1.05 -17.15 -12.48
CA ARG A 14 -1.86 -16.16 -11.76
C ARG A 14 -1.25 -14.77 -11.85
N SER A 15 -2.10 -13.75 -11.69
CA SER A 15 -1.69 -12.35 -11.70
C SER A 15 -0.91 -11.97 -10.44
N ASP A 16 -0.18 -10.86 -10.50
CA ASP A 16 0.57 -10.35 -9.35
C ASP A 16 -0.36 -9.65 -8.34
N PRO A 17 -0.13 -9.79 -7.03
CA PRO A 17 -0.74 -8.92 -6.03
C PRO A 17 -0.11 -7.51 -6.08
N ILE A 18 -0.80 -6.53 -5.48
CA ILE A 18 -0.27 -5.18 -5.28
C ILE A 18 -0.17 -4.91 -3.78
N ILE A 19 0.98 -4.42 -3.33
CA ILE A 19 1.23 -4.03 -1.94
C ILE A 19 0.48 -2.73 -1.66
N ILE A 20 -0.29 -2.72 -0.57
CA ILE A 20 -1.09 -1.57 -0.11
C ILE A 20 -0.81 -1.29 1.38
N GLY A 21 -1.59 -0.38 1.98
CA GLY A 21 -1.69 -0.23 3.43
C GLY A 21 -0.35 0.13 4.11
N GLY A 22 -0.14 -0.44 5.30
CA GLY A 22 1.04 -0.16 6.11
C GLY A 22 2.33 -0.64 5.46
N CYS A 23 2.26 -1.73 4.69
CA CYS A 23 3.42 -2.27 3.98
C CYS A 23 3.90 -1.31 2.87
N ALA A 24 2.97 -0.73 2.10
CA ALA A 24 3.29 0.32 1.14
C ALA A 24 3.84 1.58 1.83
N LEU A 25 3.24 1.97 2.96
CA LEU A 25 3.72 3.11 3.75
C LEU A 25 5.16 2.95 4.26
N SER A 26 5.50 1.75 4.72
CA SER A 26 6.87 1.39 5.10
C SER A 26 7.87 1.60 3.95
N TYR A 27 7.48 1.21 2.72
CA TYR A 27 8.32 1.43 1.54
C TYR A 27 8.54 2.92 1.24
N TYR A 28 7.49 3.73 1.17
CA TYR A 28 7.61 5.14 0.76
C TYR A 28 8.19 6.04 1.84
N SER A 29 7.91 5.78 3.12
CA SER A 29 8.42 6.59 4.22
C SER A 29 9.95 6.52 4.35
N ARG A 30 10.56 5.38 3.94
CA ARG A 30 11.99 5.03 4.04
C ARG A 30 12.54 5.17 5.47
N GLU A 31 12.63 4.06 6.17
CA GLU A 31 13.26 3.95 7.50
C GLU A 31 12.55 4.72 8.63
N ILE A 32 11.35 5.26 8.39
CA ILE A 32 10.59 6.00 9.39
C ILE A 32 9.42 5.19 9.91
N TYR A 33 8.59 4.65 9.01
CA TYR A 33 7.51 3.75 9.37
C TYR A 33 7.94 2.30 9.13
N PHE A 34 7.68 1.42 10.09
CA PHE A 34 7.95 -0.01 9.99
C PHE A 34 6.72 -0.80 10.37
N THR A 35 6.44 -1.85 9.61
CA THR A 35 5.42 -2.84 9.95
C THR A 35 5.92 -4.25 9.61
N ALA A 36 5.49 -5.24 10.39
CA ALA A 36 5.66 -6.66 10.09
C ALA A 36 4.47 -7.22 9.27
N ASP A 37 3.42 -6.43 9.13
CA ASP A 37 2.21 -6.81 8.41
C ASP A 37 2.36 -6.51 6.91
N ILE A 38 1.84 -7.42 6.09
CA ILE A 38 1.81 -7.30 4.64
C ILE A 38 0.35 -7.22 4.20
N ASP A 39 -0.03 -6.06 3.66
CA ASP A 39 -1.36 -5.83 3.12
C ASP A 39 -1.32 -5.91 1.58
N LEU A 40 -2.20 -6.71 1.00
CA LEU A 40 -2.28 -6.91 -0.45
C LEU A 40 -3.67 -6.57 -1.02
N ALA A 41 -3.68 -5.96 -2.21
CA ALA A 41 -4.83 -6.01 -3.10
C ALA A 41 -4.69 -7.24 -4.01
N TYR A 42 -5.56 -8.23 -3.82
CA TYR A 42 -5.53 -9.47 -4.60
C TYR A 42 -6.86 -10.25 -4.60
N ALA A 43 -7.39 -10.55 -5.79
CA ALA A 43 -8.69 -11.17 -5.95
C ALA A 43 -8.69 -12.70 -5.73
N ASP A 44 -7.66 -13.41 -6.20
CA ASP A 44 -7.60 -14.87 -6.12
C ASP A 44 -7.09 -15.36 -4.76
N ARG A 45 -7.96 -15.33 -3.75
CA ARG A 45 -7.61 -15.76 -2.38
C ARG A 45 -7.25 -17.24 -2.29
N GLU A 46 -7.78 -18.10 -3.15
CA GLU A 46 -7.46 -19.53 -3.14
C GLU A 46 -6.06 -19.78 -3.70
N GLY A 47 -5.72 -19.12 -4.80
CA GLY A 47 -4.37 -19.13 -5.35
C GLY A 47 -3.34 -18.60 -4.36
N LEU A 48 -3.66 -17.49 -3.70
CA LEU A 48 -2.80 -16.91 -2.66
C LEU A 48 -2.62 -17.87 -1.48
N ASP A 49 -3.70 -18.48 -1.00
CA ASP A 49 -3.64 -19.47 0.09
C ASP A 49 -2.76 -20.67 -0.27
N SER A 50 -2.88 -21.18 -1.51
CA SER A 50 -2.05 -22.29 -1.98
C SER A 50 -0.57 -21.93 -2.02
N VAL A 51 -0.21 -20.76 -2.53
CA VAL A 51 1.18 -20.29 -2.60
C VAL A 51 1.76 -20.06 -1.21
N LEU A 52 1.01 -19.40 -0.32
CA LEU A 52 1.45 -19.06 1.02
C LEU A 52 1.68 -20.31 1.88
N LYS A 53 0.81 -21.32 1.78
CA LYS A 53 1.01 -22.62 2.46
C LYS A 53 2.29 -23.31 2.02
N ASN A 54 2.63 -23.25 0.74
CA ASN A 54 3.86 -23.86 0.22
C ASN A 54 5.14 -23.25 0.80
N ILE A 55 5.08 -22.01 1.29
CA ILE A 55 6.20 -21.31 1.93
C ILE A 55 6.03 -21.15 3.46
N GLY A 56 5.18 -21.98 4.07
CA GLY A 56 5.08 -22.14 5.51
C GLY A 56 4.19 -21.12 6.24
N PHE A 57 3.28 -20.45 5.53
CA PHE A 57 2.21 -19.70 6.19
C PHE A 57 1.02 -20.59 6.52
N GLU A 58 0.37 -20.31 7.64
CA GLU A 58 -0.86 -20.94 8.06
C GLU A 58 -2.02 -19.94 8.04
N ARG A 59 -3.20 -20.39 7.60
CA ARG A 59 -4.37 -19.52 7.52
C ARG A 59 -5.04 -19.41 8.89
N SER A 60 -5.22 -18.18 9.36
CA SER A 60 -5.91 -17.85 10.60
C SER A 60 -6.99 -16.80 10.34
N GLY A 61 -8.22 -17.26 10.10
CA GLY A 61 -9.34 -16.39 9.73
C GLY A 61 -9.10 -15.63 8.42
N ARG A 62 -9.01 -14.30 8.51
CA ARG A 62 -8.72 -13.41 7.37
C ARG A 62 -7.21 -13.28 7.05
N TYR A 63 -6.37 -13.77 7.95
CA TYR A 63 -4.92 -13.64 7.91
C TYR A 63 -4.23 -14.91 7.44
N TRP A 64 -3.01 -14.75 6.95
CA TRP A 64 -2.00 -15.78 6.81
C TRP A 64 -0.83 -15.43 7.71
N VAL A 65 -0.40 -16.35 8.56
CA VAL A 65 0.62 -16.11 9.57
C VAL A 65 1.80 -17.06 9.35
N ASN A 66 3.00 -16.52 9.37
CA ASN A 66 4.23 -17.32 9.47
C ASN A 66 4.93 -16.96 10.78
N GLU A 67 4.79 -17.82 11.80
CA GLU A 67 5.32 -17.56 13.14
C GLU A 67 6.86 -17.49 13.16
N GLY A 68 7.52 -18.33 12.35
CA GLY A 68 8.98 -18.37 12.27
C GLY A 68 9.59 -17.07 11.74
N LEU A 69 8.92 -16.46 10.76
CA LEU A 69 9.32 -15.16 10.19
C LEU A 69 8.73 -13.97 10.94
N LYS A 70 7.77 -14.19 11.85
CA LYS A 70 6.97 -13.16 12.52
C LYS A 70 6.30 -12.21 11.53
N VAL A 71 5.78 -12.76 10.44
CA VAL A 71 5.08 -12.01 9.38
C VAL A 71 3.61 -12.39 9.40
N VAL A 72 2.76 -11.38 9.33
CA VAL A 72 1.32 -11.53 9.11
C VAL A 72 0.99 -10.94 7.75
N LEU A 73 0.17 -11.64 6.97
CA LEU A 73 -0.30 -11.19 5.68
C LEU A 73 -1.82 -11.16 5.67
N GLU A 74 -2.39 -10.09 5.12
CA GLU A 74 -3.79 -10.03 4.73
C GLU A 74 -3.97 -9.52 3.30
N ALA A 75 -5.13 -9.83 2.74
CA ALA A 75 -5.56 -9.31 1.44
C ALA A 75 -6.94 -8.65 1.63
N PRO A 76 -7.01 -7.42 2.17
CA PRO A 76 -8.28 -6.77 2.50
C PRO A 76 -9.03 -6.25 1.27
N ALA A 77 -8.32 -6.00 0.17
CA ALA A 77 -8.91 -5.56 -1.10
C ALA A 77 -8.74 -6.64 -2.18
N SER A 78 -9.70 -6.77 -3.09
CA SER A 78 -9.59 -7.64 -4.26
C SER A 78 -8.86 -6.95 -5.42
N VAL A 79 -9.11 -5.65 -5.60
CA VAL A 79 -8.59 -4.78 -6.65
C VAL A 79 -8.39 -3.37 -6.09
N LEU A 80 -7.64 -2.53 -6.80
CA LEU A 80 -7.48 -1.12 -6.46
C LEU A 80 -8.58 -0.27 -7.13
N ALA A 81 -9.83 -0.44 -6.71
CA ALA A 81 -10.96 0.27 -7.33
C ALA A 81 -10.90 1.78 -7.01
N GLY A 82 -10.77 2.62 -8.04
CA GLY A 82 -10.68 4.08 -7.88
C GLY A 82 -9.29 4.60 -7.52
N GLU A 83 -8.29 3.73 -7.49
CA GLU A 83 -6.87 4.02 -7.33
C GLU A 83 -6.23 4.04 -8.73
N ASP A 84 -6.09 5.24 -9.26
CA ASP A 84 -5.69 5.46 -10.66
C ASP A 84 -4.24 5.98 -10.78
N SER A 85 -3.55 6.23 -9.66
CA SER A 85 -2.14 6.62 -9.67
C SER A 85 -1.28 5.47 -10.21
N PRO A 86 -0.25 5.76 -11.03
CA PRO A 86 0.68 4.74 -11.50
C PRO A 86 1.28 3.92 -10.36
N VAL A 87 1.15 2.60 -10.46
CA VAL A 87 1.78 1.68 -9.51
C VAL A 87 3.31 1.73 -9.62
N GLU A 88 3.97 1.66 -8.48
CA GLU A 88 5.42 1.53 -8.41
C GLU A 88 5.82 0.06 -8.64
N ILE A 89 6.82 -0.18 -9.50
CA ILE A 89 7.36 -1.51 -9.78
C ILE A 89 8.78 -1.58 -9.21
N VAL A 90 8.99 -2.50 -8.27
CA VAL A 90 10.30 -2.70 -7.62
C VAL A 90 10.88 -4.02 -8.08
N GLU A 91 12.05 -3.97 -8.72
CA GLU A 91 12.83 -5.14 -9.11
C GLU A 91 13.91 -5.44 -8.07
N MET A 92 14.00 -6.70 -7.62
CA MET A 92 14.94 -7.16 -6.58
C MET A 92 16.06 -8.05 -7.13
N GLY A 93 16.18 -8.15 -8.46
CA GLY A 93 17.11 -9.07 -9.14
C GLY A 93 16.56 -10.50 -9.25
N GLU A 94 17.21 -11.35 -10.06
CA GLU A 94 16.85 -12.77 -10.25
C GLU A 94 15.39 -13.02 -10.70
N GLY A 95 14.81 -12.04 -11.42
CA GLY A 95 13.42 -12.08 -11.86
C GLY A 95 12.39 -11.84 -10.74
N LEU A 96 12.83 -11.44 -9.54
CA LEU A 96 11.93 -11.06 -8.46
C LEU A 96 11.46 -9.62 -8.64
N ARG A 97 10.15 -9.43 -8.65
CA ARG A 97 9.51 -8.11 -8.70
C ARG A 97 8.30 -8.04 -7.78
N CYS A 98 7.96 -6.86 -7.30
CA CYS A 98 6.66 -6.59 -6.69
C CYS A 98 6.09 -5.27 -7.19
N ARG A 99 4.76 -5.15 -7.08
CA ARG A 99 4.02 -3.92 -7.38
C ARG A 99 3.53 -3.29 -6.09
N ILE A 100 3.61 -1.98 -6.00
CA ILE A 100 3.17 -1.19 -4.84
C ILE A 100 2.16 -0.17 -5.35
N ILE A 101 1.10 0.09 -4.57
CA ILE A 101 0.14 1.16 -4.86
C ILE A 101 0.88 2.48 -5.15
N GLY A 102 0.34 3.27 -6.07
CA GLY A 102 0.88 4.59 -6.40
C GLY A 102 0.94 5.49 -5.15
N ILE A 103 1.94 6.37 -5.12
CA ILE A 103 2.19 7.18 -3.93
C ILE A 103 1.06 8.18 -3.67
N GLU A 104 0.44 8.76 -4.69
CA GLU A 104 -0.67 9.70 -4.53
C GLU A 104 -1.90 9.01 -3.92
N ASP A 105 -2.20 7.80 -4.38
CA ASP A 105 -3.28 6.96 -3.87
C ASP A 105 -3.05 6.61 -2.39
N LEU A 106 -1.82 6.25 -2.04
CA LEU A 106 -1.42 6.04 -0.66
C LEU A 106 -1.56 7.31 0.19
N VAL A 107 -1.18 8.48 -0.34
CA VAL A 107 -1.33 9.77 0.36
C VAL A 107 -2.79 10.05 0.67
N ILE A 108 -3.72 9.82 -0.27
CA ILE A 108 -5.16 9.97 -0.02
C ILE A 108 -5.66 8.96 1.02
N ASP A 109 -5.26 7.69 0.94
CA ASP A 109 -5.62 6.66 1.92
C ASP A 109 -5.19 7.06 3.36
N ARG A 110 -3.96 7.55 3.53
CA ARG A 110 -3.46 8.04 4.83
C ARG A 110 -4.14 9.35 5.26
N LEU A 111 -4.40 10.27 4.33
CA LEU A 111 -5.11 11.52 4.62
C LEU A 111 -6.53 11.24 5.14
N ASN A 112 -7.25 10.33 4.50
CA ASN A 112 -8.58 9.91 4.93
C ASN A 112 -8.52 9.26 6.32
N ALA A 113 -7.50 8.46 6.59
CA ALA A 113 -7.32 7.87 7.92
C ALA A 113 -7.04 8.92 9.01
N CYS A 114 -6.19 9.89 8.72
CA CYS A 114 -5.97 11.05 9.56
C CYS A 114 -7.28 11.82 9.81
N LYS A 115 -8.03 12.14 8.75
CA LYS A 115 -9.27 12.94 8.81
C LYS A 115 -10.37 12.24 9.61
N HIS A 116 -10.71 11.01 9.22
CA HIS A 116 -11.94 10.32 9.66
C HIS A 116 -11.72 9.50 10.93
N TRP A 117 -10.55 8.89 11.11
CA TRP A 117 -10.23 8.10 12.29
C TRP A 117 -9.34 8.81 13.31
N LYS A 118 -8.90 10.05 13.02
CA LYS A 118 -7.99 10.83 13.88
C LYS A 118 -6.72 10.06 14.22
N SER A 119 -6.23 9.28 13.27
CA SER A 119 -5.02 8.49 13.43
C SER A 119 -3.80 9.40 13.38
N GLU A 120 -3.17 9.61 14.54
CA GLU A 120 -1.99 10.47 14.69
C GLU A 120 -0.85 10.02 13.77
N ILE A 121 -0.59 8.72 13.71
CA ILE A 121 0.47 8.17 12.85
C ILE A 121 0.18 8.41 11.37
N ASP A 122 -1.07 8.29 10.93
CA ASP A 122 -1.42 8.56 9.53
C ASP A 122 -1.32 10.06 9.20
N CYS A 123 -1.63 10.94 10.15
CA CYS A 123 -1.43 12.38 10.01
C CYS A 123 0.05 12.74 9.87
N GLU A 124 0.92 12.19 10.72
CA GLU A 124 2.37 12.41 10.63
C GLU A 124 2.95 11.86 9.33
N MET A 125 2.49 10.68 8.92
CA MET A 125 2.99 10.01 7.73
C MET A 125 2.54 10.69 6.44
N VAL A 126 1.30 11.18 6.36
CA VAL A 126 0.87 11.94 5.17
C VAL A 126 1.66 13.24 5.04
N GLU A 127 1.95 13.94 6.15
CA GLU A 127 2.80 15.14 6.13
C GLU A 127 4.24 14.81 5.69
N LEU A 128 4.81 13.73 6.23
CA LEU A 128 6.14 13.27 5.86
C LEU A 128 6.25 12.94 4.38
N LEU A 129 5.30 12.16 3.84
CA LEU A 129 5.29 11.79 2.43
C LEU A 129 5.12 13.02 1.53
N ALA A 130 4.16 13.89 1.86
CA ALA A 130 3.90 15.13 1.13
C ALA A 130 5.12 16.05 1.06
N LYS A 131 5.83 16.20 2.18
CA LYS A 131 7.06 17.02 2.23
C LYS A 131 8.21 16.38 1.46
N LYS A 132 8.38 15.07 1.62
CA LYS A 132 9.50 14.34 1.03
C LYS A 132 9.41 14.25 -0.49
N TYR A 133 8.21 14.00 -1.00
CA TYR A 133 7.95 13.81 -2.42
C TYR A 133 7.29 15.03 -3.07
N PHE A 134 7.41 16.22 -2.45
CA PHE A 134 6.65 17.40 -2.84
C PHE A 134 6.75 17.73 -4.34
N ASN A 135 7.93 17.55 -4.93
CA ASN A 135 8.17 17.88 -6.34
C ASN A 135 7.79 16.74 -7.29
N GLU A 136 7.69 15.51 -6.79
CA GLU A 136 7.33 14.32 -7.56
C GLU A 136 5.82 14.07 -7.57
N LEU A 137 5.11 14.50 -6.53
CA LEU A 137 3.67 14.28 -6.40
C LEU A 137 2.87 15.04 -7.46
N ASP A 138 1.92 14.33 -8.09
CA ASP A 138 0.88 14.98 -8.89
C ASP A 138 -0.17 15.61 -7.97
N TRP A 139 0.07 16.88 -7.61
CA TRP A 139 -0.85 17.64 -6.78
C TRP A 139 -2.22 17.87 -7.43
N SER A 140 -2.31 17.88 -8.76
CA SER A 140 -3.60 18.04 -9.45
C SER A 140 -4.43 16.76 -9.30
N TYR A 141 -3.80 15.60 -9.46
CA TYR A 141 -4.43 14.30 -9.17
C TYR A 141 -4.89 14.20 -7.72
N LEU A 142 -4.03 14.57 -6.76
CA LEU A 142 -4.36 14.56 -5.34
C LEU A 142 -5.57 15.45 -5.00
N GLU A 143 -5.61 16.68 -5.53
CA GLU A 143 -6.73 17.59 -5.33
C GLU A 143 -8.03 17.07 -5.96
N GLU A 144 -7.98 16.55 -7.20
CA GLU A 144 -9.14 15.96 -7.87
C GLU A 144 -9.68 14.76 -7.08
N LYS A 145 -8.78 13.88 -6.64
CA LYS A 145 -9.15 12.68 -5.90
C LYS A 145 -9.69 13.00 -4.52
N ALA A 146 -9.06 13.91 -3.79
CA ALA A 146 -9.54 14.36 -2.47
C ALA A 146 -10.92 15.02 -2.53
N ALA A 147 -11.27 15.66 -3.65
CA ALA A 147 -12.57 16.28 -3.87
C ALA A 147 -13.72 15.28 -4.12
N ARG A 148 -13.42 14.00 -4.39
CA ARG A 148 -14.45 12.99 -4.62
C ARG A 148 -15.28 12.75 -3.33
N PRO A 149 -16.61 12.54 -3.42
CA PRO A 149 -17.48 12.43 -2.24
C PRO A 149 -17.09 11.35 -1.23
N GLU A 150 -16.47 10.26 -1.67
CA GLU A 150 -15.98 9.18 -0.82
C GLU A 150 -14.78 9.57 0.04
N ASN A 151 -14.00 10.56 -0.38
CA ASN A 151 -12.82 11.06 0.33
C ASN A 151 -13.18 12.31 1.15
N ASP A 152 -13.84 13.28 0.50
CA ASP A 152 -14.25 14.56 1.07
C ASP A 152 -13.07 15.37 1.67
N SER A 153 -11.83 15.11 1.27
CA SER A 153 -10.62 15.61 1.93
C SER A 153 -9.91 16.76 1.19
N LEU A 154 -10.65 17.51 0.35
CA LEU A 154 -10.08 18.59 -0.47
C LEU A 154 -9.47 19.72 0.35
N SER A 155 -10.13 20.14 1.43
CA SER A 155 -9.59 21.18 2.32
C SER A 155 -8.27 20.74 2.94
N GLU A 156 -8.23 19.51 3.42
CA GLU A 156 -7.09 18.94 4.13
C GLU A 156 -5.88 18.78 3.20
N ILE A 157 -6.08 18.32 1.96
CA ILE A 157 -4.96 18.21 1.00
C ILE A 157 -4.42 19.59 0.60
N GLN A 158 -5.27 20.61 0.47
CA GLN A 158 -4.85 21.98 0.15
C GLN A 158 -4.09 22.63 1.31
N GLU A 159 -4.55 22.44 2.55
CA GLU A 159 -3.84 22.87 3.75
C GLU A 159 -2.47 22.19 3.85
N LEU A 160 -2.44 20.87 3.65
CA LEU A 160 -1.21 20.09 3.64
C LEU A 160 -0.21 20.62 2.60
N LYS A 161 -0.64 20.75 1.34
CA LYS A 161 0.19 21.26 0.23
C LYS A 161 0.80 22.63 0.54
N ASN A 162 0.02 23.53 1.12
CA ASN A 162 0.51 24.86 1.48
C ASN A 162 1.48 24.83 2.67
N GLY A 163 1.24 23.94 3.64
CA GLY A 163 2.08 23.78 4.83
C GLY A 163 3.43 23.11 4.56
N VAL A 164 3.50 22.19 3.59
CA VAL A 164 4.73 21.43 3.28
C VAL A 164 5.53 21.97 2.10
N LYS A 165 5.10 23.09 1.51
CA LYS A 165 5.78 23.72 0.39
C LYS A 165 7.23 24.09 0.75
N PRO A 166 8.23 23.75 -0.09
CA PRO A 166 9.65 24.06 0.16
C PRO A 166 9.97 25.55 0.28
#